data_AF-A0A166B7Q2-F1
#
_entry.id   AF-A0A166B7Q2-F1
#
_cell.length_a   1.000
_cell.length_b   1.000
_cell.length_c   1.000
_cell.angle_alpha   90.00
_cell.angle_beta   90.00
_cell.angle_gamma   90.00
#
_symmetry.space_group_name_H-M   'P 1'
#
loop_
_entity.id
_entity.type
_entity.pdbx_description
1 polymer ?
#
loop_
_entity_poly.entity_id
_entity_poly.type
_entity_poly.pdbx_seq_one_letter_code
_entity_poly.pdbx_strand_id
1 'polypeptide(L)'
;LAPFAYGTDKVIGVNLGGWFVLEPWITPSIFEGTNNSAIVDEYTFGQFQDPNVALNTLKNHWATWITESKHIKVVTTPTRIPFGYWSIPTGEPVSPFIPGAWPYLMQALQWARNHGIHVIVDLHGAPGSQNGYDNSGQRTGNPVWALNPDNITRTINDLVFLANATQGMIDILEFLNEPIAFQSDAWASAVRGFWQNAYTAVRNAVGGGLTMMIGDGFLGVDSWQNFLTYPSAEGVLMD
;
A
#
# COMPACT_ATOMS: atom_id res chain seq x y z
N LEU A 1 14.01 -11.74 -13.86
CA LEU A 1 14.95 -11.14 -12.88
C LEU A 1 15.63 -12.28 -12.15
N ALA A 2 16.93 -12.18 -11.82
CA ALA A 2 17.54 -13.16 -10.91
C ALA A 2 16.84 -13.03 -9.54
N PRO A 3 16.40 -14.11 -8.87
CA PRO A 3 15.69 -13.99 -7.60
C PRO A 3 16.54 -13.30 -6.53
N PHE A 4 15.95 -12.39 -5.75
CA PHE A 4 16.57 -11.83 -4.55
C PHE A 4 16.37 -12.80 -3.37
N ALA A 5 17.43 -13.13 -2.63
CA ALA A 5 17.35 -14.09 -1.54
C ALA A 5 16.88 -13.42 -0.24
N TYR A 6 15.59 -13.06 -0.17
CA TYR A 6 14.99 -12.49 1.04
C TYR A 6 15.21 -13.38 2.27
N GLY A 7 15.61 -12.77 3.39
CA GLY A 7 15.97 -13.47 4.62
C GLY A 7 17.44 -13.92 4.69
N THR A 8 18.20 -13.83 3.58
CA THR A 8 19.65 -14.07 3.55
C THR A 8 20.40 -12.81 3.12
N ASP A 9 20.01 -12.22 1.99
CA ASP A 9 20.60 -10.99 1.48
C ASP A 9 20.06 -9.78 2.24
N LYS A 10 20.95 -8.81 2.48
CA LYS A 10 20.56 -7.55 3.13
C LYS A 10 19.78 -6.69 2.14
N VAL A 11 18.53 -6.38 2.48
CA VAL A 11 17.71 -5.39 1.78
C VAL A 11 18.32 -4.00 2.01
N ILE A 12 18.69 -3.33 0.92
CA ILE A 12 19.04 -1.91 0.92
C ILE A 12 18.09 -1.29 -0.10
N GLY A 13 17.06 -0.62 0.35
CA GLY A 13 15.97 -0.12 -0.48
C GLY A 13 15.57 1.31 -0.14
N VAL A 14 14.64 1.85 -0.93
CA VAL A 14 13.99 3.14 -0.67
C VAL A 14 12.48 3.03 -0.89
N ASN A 15 11.74 3.89 -0.21
CA ASN A 15 10.31 4.09 -0.46
C ASN A 15 10.11 5.13 -1.58
N LEU A 16 9.21 4.85 -2.51
CA LEU A 16 8.72 5.83 -3.49
C LEU A 16 7.52 6.61 -2.90
N GLY A 17 7.71 7.17 -1.70
CA GLY A 17 6.69 7.84 -0.90
C GLY A 17 6.16 9.13 -1.55
N GLY A 18 4.96 9.53 -1.13
CA GLY A 18 4.26 10.70 -1.67
C GLY A 18 3.81 10.57 -3.13
N TRP A 19 3.98 9.41 -3.78
CA TRP A 19 3.65 9.25 -5.20
C TRP A 19 2.18 8.90 -5.43
N PHE A 20 1.73 7.74 -4.97
CA PHE A 20 0.37 7.24 -5.16
C PHE A 20 -0.51 7.36 -3.91
N VAL A 21 0.10 7.82 -2.81
CA VAL A 21 -0.60 8.32 -1.63
C VAL A 21 0.05 9.66 -1.28
N LEU A 22 -0.75 10.72 -1.25
CA LEU A 22 -0.27 12.06 -0.96
C LEU A 22 -0.08 12.24 0.55
N GLU A 23 1.12 12.71 0.91
CA GLU A 23 1.46 13.07 2.28
C GLU A 23 1.85 14.56 2.32
N PRO A 24 1.16 15.41 3.10
CA PRO A 24 1.40 16.86 3.12
C PRO A 24 2.85 17.23 3.41
N TRP A 25 3.56 16.44 4.21
CA TRP A 25 4.95 16.71 4.56
C TRP A 25 5.96 16.30 3.47
N ILE A 26 5.57 15.42 2.53
CA ILE A 26 6.40 15.02 1.37
C ILE A 26 6.15 15.94 0.18
N THR A 27 4.87 16.23 -0.11
CA THR A 27 4.44 17.04 -1.27
C THR A 27 3.66 18.28 -0.84
N PRO A 28 4.22 19.15 0.02
CA PRO A 28 3.49 20.28 0.62
C PRO A 28 2.89 21.22 -0.43
N SER A 29 3.56 21.39 -1.58
CA SER A 29 3.10 22.26 -2.66
C SER A 29 1.72 21.90 -3.21
N ILE A 30 1.31 20.63 -3.17
CA ILE A 30 -0.04 20.22 -3.60
C ILE A 30 -1.10 20.77 -2.64
N PHE A 31 -0.82 20.70 -1.35
CA PHE A 31 -1.75 21.09 -0.27
C PHE A 31 -1.76 22.61 -0.09
N GLU A 32 -0.60 23.26 -0.02
CA GLU A 32 -0.46 24.71 0.05
C GLU A 32 -1.08 25.39 -1.18
N GLY A 33 -0.91 24.79 -2.36
CA GLY A 33 -1.48 25.28 -3.62
C GLY A 33 -3.02 25.30 -3.66
N THR A 34 -3.70 24.61 -2.74
CA THR A 34 -5.16 24.64 -2.64
C THR A 34 -5.69 25.94 -2.02
N ASN A 35 -4.88 26.65 -1.23
CA ASN A 35 -5.32 27.75 -0.36
C ASN A 35 -6.52 27.38 0.55
N ASN A 36 -6.66 26.10 0.91
CA ASN A 36 -7.73 25.60 1.74
C ASN A 36 -7.18 24.77 2.90
N SER A 37 -7.20 25.33 4.11
CA SER A 37 -6.68 24.68 5.32
C SER A 37 -7.51 23.47 5.78
N ALA A 38 -8.69 23.22 5.20
CA ALA A 38 -9.46 22.01 5.47
C ALA A 38 -8.95 20.78 4.71
N ILE A 39 -8.05 20.97 3.73
CA ILE A 39 -7.41 19.89 2.97
C ILE A 39 -6.13 19.48 3.69
N VAL A 40 -6.19 18.36 4.41
CA VAL A 40 -5.14 17.87 5.31
C VAL A 40 -4.60 16.49 4.94
N ASP A 41 -5.22 15.82 3.96
CA ASP A 41 -4.88 14.49 3.46
C ASP A 41 -5.49 14.30 2.04
N GLU A 42 -5.24 13.16 1.40
CA GLU A 42 -5.76 12.90 0.05
C GLU A 42 -7.30 12.75 0.01
N TYR A 43 -7.90 12.26 1.10
CA TYR A 43 -9.36 12.14 1.24
C TYR A 43 -10.02 13.52 1.17
N THR A 44 -9.56 14.46 2.00
CA THR A 44 -10.06 15.84 2.04
C THR A 44 -9.65 16.63 0.80
N PHE A 45 -8.53 16.30 0.15
CA PHE A 45 -8.18 16.83 -1.16
C PHE A 45 -9.25 16.48 -2.18
N GLY A 46 -9.63 15.20 -2.29
CA GLY A 46 -10.74 14.77 -3.16
C GLY A 46 -12.11 15.33 -2.75
N GLN A 47 -12.31 15.59 -1.45
CA GLN A 47 -13.58 16.09 -0.92
C GLN A 47 -13.81 17.58 -1.17
N PHE A 48 -12.77 18.40 -1.00
CA PHE A 48 -12.91 19.86 -0.95
C PHE A 48 -12.28 20.58 -2.13
N GLN A 49 -11.44 19.93 -2.93
CA GLN A 49 -10.93 20.50 -4.17
C GLN A 49 -11.98 20.36 -5.29
N ASP A 50 -11.97 21.31 -6.24
CA ASP A 50 -12.73 21.12 -7.47
C ASP A 50 -12.32 19.81 -8.17
N PRO A 51 -13.26 18.93 -8.56
CA PRO A 51 -12.91 17.61 -9.10
C PRO A 51 -12.01 17.64 -10.34
N ASN A 52 -12.15 18.65 -11.22
CA ASN A 52 -11.30 18.77 -12.40
C ASN A 52 -9.90 19.25 -12.01
N VAL A 53 -9.81 20.19 -11.08
CA VAL A 53 -8.52 20.65 -10.52
C VAL A 53 -7.81 19.49 -9.82
N ALA A 54 -8.53 18.71 -9.01
CA ALA A 54 -7.98 17.56 -8.29
C ALA A 54 -7.42 16.51 -9.25
N LEU A 55 -8.22 16.10 -10.25
CA LEU A 55 -7.81 15.13 -11.26
C LEU A 55 -6.60 15.60 -12.08
N ASN A 56 -6.59 16.86 -12.52
CA ASN A 56 -5.46 17.39 -13.29
C ASN A 56 -4.19 17.50 -12.45
N THR A 57 -4.31 17.91 -11.19
CA THR A 57 -3.19 17.97 -10.24
C THR A 57 -2.59 16.59 -10.03
N LEU A 58 -3.42 15.59 -9.75
CA LEU A 58 -2.98 14.21 -9.52
C LEU A 58 -2.40 13.57 -10.77
N LYS A 59 -3.00 13.75 -11.96
CA LYS A 59 -2.41 13.26 -13.22
C LYS A 59 -1.03 13.84 -13.47
N ASN A 60 -0.86 15.14 -13.27
CA ASN A 60 0.45 15.78 -13.42
C ASN A 60 1.45 15.25 -12.38
N HIS A 61 1.01 15.11 -11.13
CA HIS A 61 1.84 14.56 -10.05
C HIS A 61 2.29 13.14 -10.34
N TRP A 62 1.37 12.22 -10.65
CA TRP A 62 1.67 10.83 -10.97
C TRP A 62 2.63 10.70 -12.16
N ALA A 63 2.52 11.59 -13.16
CA ALA A 63 3.38 11.57 -14.35
C ALA A 63 4.79 12.14 -14.13
N THR A 64 5.01 12.96 -13.08
CA THR A 64 6.25 13.76 -12.95
C THR A 64 7.01 13.58 -11.65
N TRP A 65 6.33 13.14 -10.58
CA TRP A 65 6.93 12.93 -9.27
C TRP A 65 8.06 11.91 -9.32
N ILE A 66 7.74 10.69 -9.78
CA ILE A 66 8.72 9.67 -10.16
C ILE A 66 8.62 9.43 -11.67
N THR A 67 9.78 9.44 -12.31
CA THR A 67 9.93 9.09 -13.73
C THR A 67 10.87 7.89 -13.84
N GLU A 68 10.89 7.19 -14.97
CA GLU A 68 11.82 6.07 -15.20
C GLU A 68 13.25 6.45 -14.83
N SER A 69 13.72 7.63 -15.29
CA SER A 69 15.07 8.13 -15.01
C SER A 69 15.36 8.33 -13.52
N LYS A 70 14.35 8.68 -12.71
CA LYS A 70 14.48 8.80 -11.25
C LYS A 70 14.46 7.42 -10.60
N HIS A 71 13.58 6.53 -11.06
CA HIS A 71 13.45 5.16 -10.55
C HIS A 71 14.74 4.36 -10.74
N ILE A 72 15.37 4.42 -11.91
CA ILE A 72 16.60 3.65 -12.20
C ILE A 72 17.87 4.23 -11.56
N LYS A 73 17.84 5.50 -11.14
CA LYS A 73 18.97 6.10 -10.40
C LYS A 73 19.05 5.63 -8.97
N VAL A 74 18.00 4.97 -8.48
CA VAL A 74 18.02 4.29 -7.20
C VAL A 74 18.97 3.09 -7.32
N VAL A 75 20.18 3.24 -6.80
CA VAL A 75 21.22 2.18 -6.80
C VAL A 75 20.89 1.02 -5.84
N THR A 76 19.78 1.13 -5.12
CA THR A 76 19.36 0.27 -4.01
C THR A 76 18.10 -0.50 -4.40
N THR A 77 18.04 -1.79 -4.08
CA THR A 77 16.92 -2.68 -4.40
C THR A 77 16.56 -3.53 -3.17
N PRO A 78 15.28 -3.80 -2.91
CA PRO A 78 14.08 -3.40 -3.66
C PRO A 78 13.65 -1.94 -3.48
N THR A 79 12.81 -1.44 -4.39
CA THR A 79 11.99 -0.22 -4.16
C THR A 79 10.64 -0.60 -3.57
N ARG A 80 10.21 0.06 -2.49
CA ARG A 80 8.88 -0.08 -1.90
C ARG A 80 7.94 1.00 -2.43
N ILE A 81 6.76 0.59 -2.90
CA ILE A 81 5.78 1.45 -3.57
C ILE A 81 4.47 1.45 -2.78
N PRO A 82 4.25 2.46 -1.92
CA PRO A 82 2.96 2.72 -1.29
C PRO A 82 1.85 2.95 -2.34
N PHE A 83 0.72 2.26 -2.21
CA PHE A 83 -0.42 2.38 -3.10
C PHE A 83 -1.74 2.36 -2.33
N GLY A 84 -2.58 3.37 -2.54
CA GLY A 84 -3.88 3.47 -1.88
C GLY A 84 -4.96 2.62 -2.55
N TYR A 85 -5.85 2.01 -1.75
CA TYR A 85 -6.95 1.16 -2.27
C TYR A 85 -7.83 1.87 -3.30
N TRP A 86 -7.96 3.20 -3.19
CA TRP A 86 -8.80 4.03 -4.07
C TRP A 86 -8.34 4.07 -5.52
N SER A 87 -7.11 3.63 -5.81
CA SER A 87 -6.59 3.56 -7.18
C SER A 87 -6.57 2.15 -7.75
N ILE A 88 -7.04 1.13 -7.02
CA ILE A 88 -7.16 -0.24 -7.52
C ILE A 88 -8.46 -0.36 -8.33
N PRO A 89 -8.41 -0.80 -9.61
CA PRO A 89 -9.57 -0.77 -10.50
C PRO A 89 -10.50 -1.97 -10.30
N THR A 90 -10.98 -2.18 -9.07
CA THR A 90 -11.97 -3.22 -8.74
C THR A 90 -13.40 -2.87 -9.17
N GLY A 91 -13.63 -1.62 -9.60
CA GLY A 91 -14.94 -1.11 -10.03
C GLY A 91 -15.83 -0.61 -8.88
N GLU A 92 -15.34 -0.72 -7.66
CA GLU A 92 -16.03 -0.29 -6.47
C GLU A 92 -15.91 1.23 -6.23
N PRO A 93 -16.86 1.85 -5.51
CA PRO A 93 -16.82 3.28 -5.22
C PRO A 93 -15.67 3.65 -4.28
N VAL A 94 -15.02 4.78 -4.59
CA VAL A 94 -13.86 5.31 -3.84
C VAL A 94 -14.03 6.77 -3.44
N SER A 95 -15.22 7.36 -3.65
CA SER A 95 -15.49 8.75 -3.28
C SER A 95 -15.17 8.99 -1.81
N PRO A 96 -14.53 10.12 -1.45
CA PRO A 96 -14.22 11.28 -2.30
C PRO A 96 -12.87 11.22 -3.02
N PHE A 97 -12.10 10.13 -2.90
CA PHE A 97 -10.81 10.01 -3.59
C PHE A 97 -10.95 10.14 -5.11
N ILE A 98 -9.89 10.60 -5.75
CA ILE A 98 -9.80 10.69 -7.21
C ILE A 98 -9.03 9.47 -7.73
N PRO A 99 -9.69 8.48 -8.35
CA PRO A 99 -9.01 7.31 -8.88
C PRO A 99 -8.20 7.67 -10.14
N GLY A 100 -7.18 6.88 -10.44
CA GLY A 100 -6.47 6.98 -11.71
C GLY A 100 -4.97 6.66 -11.68
N ALA A 101 -4.41 6.34 -10.51
CA ALA A 101 -2.98 6.04 -10.40
C ALA A 101 -2.58 4.67 -10.99
N TRP A 102 -3.54 3.77 -11.24
CA TRP A 102 -3.29 2.40 -11.72
C TRP A 102 -2.35 2.29 -12.93
N PRO A 103 -2.52 3.06 -14.03
CA PRO A 103 -1.62 2.96 -15.18
C PRO A 103 -0.18 3.36 -14.84
N TYR A 104 0.01 4.27 -13.88
CA TYR A 104 1.34 4.72 -13.44
C TYR A 104 2.03 3.68 -12.56
N LEU A 105 1.28 2.97 -11.70
CA LEU A 105 1.81 1.80 -10.99
C LEU A 105 2.30 0.74 -11.99
N MET A 106 1.46 0.35 -12.96
CA MET A 106 1.84 -0.65 -13.96
C MET A 106 3.06 -0.21 -14.78
N GLN A 107 3.14 1.07 -15.11
CA GLN A 107 4.31 1.65 -15.78
C GLN A 107 5.57 1.57 -14.90
N ALA A 108 5.48 1.90 -13.61
CA ALA A 108 6.59 1.79 -12.66
C ALA A 108 7.10 0.36 -12.51
N LEU A 109 6.19 -0.61 -12.42
CA LEU A 109 6.53 -2.03 -12.36
C LEU A 109 7.20 -2.50 -13.66
N GLN A 110 6.77 -1.99 -14.80
CA GLN A 110 7.42 -2.29 -16.08
C GLN A 110 8.83 -1.68 -16.17
N TRP A 111 9.03 -0.45 -15.69
CA TRP A 111 10.37 0.15 -15.55
C TRP A 111 11.25 -0.72 -14.65
N ALA A 112 10.77 -1.09 -13.47
CA ALA A 112 11.53 -1.94 -12.56
C ALA A 112 11.97 -3.25 -13.22
N ARG A 113 11.05 -3.94 -13.92
CA ARG A 113 11.39 -5.16 -14.67
C ARG A 113 12.42 -4.94 -15.76
N ASN A 114 12.33 -3.86 -16.52
CA ASN A 114 13.27 -3.55 -17.60
C ASN A 114 14.70 -3.30 -17.09
N HIS A 115 14.83 -2.78 -15.87
CA HIS A 115 16.11 -2.39 -15.27
C HIS A 115 16.57 -3.32 -14.14
N GLY A 116 15.86 -4.42 -13.92
CA GLY A 116 16.20 -5.42 -12.92
C GLY A 116 16.10 -4.95 -11.46
N ILE A 117 15.15 -4.07 -11.18
CA ILE A 117 14.83 -3.59 -9.83
C ILE A 117 13.78 -4.50 -9.22
N HIS A 118 14.03 -5.00 -8.01
CA HIS A 118 13.06 -5.76 -7.24
C HIS A 118 12.04 -4.81 -6.60
N VAL A 119 10.78 -5.23 -6.48
CA VAL A 119 9.70 -4.33 -6.04
C VAL A 119 8.88 -4.95 -4.92
N ILE A 120 8.62 -4.12 -3.89
CA ILE A 120 7.59 -4.32 -2.89
C ILE A 120 6.41 -3.40 -3.25
N VAL A 121 5.23 -3.97 -3.52
CA VAL A 121 4.00 -3.18 -3.59
C VAL A 121 3.32 -3.27 -2.24
N ASP A 122 2.97 -2.11 -1.70
CA ASP A 122 2.40 -1.97 -0.37
C ASP A 122 1.00 -1.36 -0.45
N LEU A 123 0.01 -2.07 0.08
CA LEU A 123 -1.32 -1.52 0.28
C LEU A 123 -1.29 -0.54 1.45
N HIS A 124 -1.09 0.74 1.12
CA HIS A 124 -0.70 1.73 2.11
C HIS A 124 -1.89 2.37 2.85
N GLY A 125 -3.09 2.25 2.29
CA GLY A 125 -4.32 2.75 2.87
C GLY A 125 -5.47 1.79 2.62
N ALA A 126 -6.31 1.57 3.63
CA ALA A 126 -7.50 0.74 3.55
C ALA A 126 -8.79 1.53 3.82
N PRO A 127 -9.96 1.04 3.35
CA PRO A 127 -11.25 1.70 3.61
C PRO A 127 -11.51 1.93 5.10
N GLY A 128 -11.91 3.15 5.45
CA GLY A 128 -12.17 3.56 6.84
C GLY A 128 -10.91 3.79 7.70
N SER A 129 -9.73 3.77 7.07
CA SER A 129 -8.41 3.94 7.67
C SER A 129 -8.04 2.91 8.73
N GLN A 130 -6.84 2.33 8.57
CA GLN A 130 -6.25 1.37 9.50
C GLN A 130 -5.44 2.02 10.63
N ASN A 131 -5.27 3.34 10.63
CA ASN A 131 -4.43 4.05 11.62
C ASN A 131 -4.89 5.48 11.95
N GLY A 132 -5.78 6.07 11.16
CA GLY A 132 -6.23 7.45 11.32
C GLY A 132 -5.18 8.50 10.94
N TYR A 133 -4.07 8.09 10.32
CA TYR A 133 -3.00 8.97 9.86
C TYR A 133 -3.27 9.45 8.42
N ASP A 134 -2.68 10.58 8.06
CA ASP A 134 -2.76 11.13 6.70
C ASP A 134 -2.15 10.19 5.65
N ASN A 135 -1.09 9.45 6.00
CA ASN A 135 -0.48 8.45 5.13
C ASN A 135 -1.40 7.27 4.76
N SER A 136 -2.49 7.02 5.50
CA SER A 136 -3.51 6.04 5.07
C SER A 136 -4.48 6.59 4.01
N GLY A 137 -4.32 7.87 3.64
CA GLY A 137 -5.20 8.63 2.78
C GLY A 137 -6.27 9.42 3.54
N GLN A 138 -6.68 8.99 4.74
CA GLN A 138 -7.73 9.62 5.54
C GLN A 138 -7.29 9.80 7.00
N ARG A 139 -6.88 11.02 7.34
CA ARG A 139 -6.62 11.44 8.71
C ARG A 139 -7.94 11.56 9.47
N THR A 140 -8.10 10.75 10.51
CA THR A 140 -9.32 10.73 11.31
C THR A 140 -9.02 10.38 12.77
N GLY A 141 -9.74 11.00 13.70
CA GLY A 141 -9.68 10.63 15.12
C GLY A 141 -10.48 9.36 15.45
N ASN A 142 -11.21 8.81 14.49
CA ASN A 142 -12.03 7.60 14.67
C ASN A 142 -11.87 6.68 13.45
N PRO A 143 -10.70 6.02 13.29
CA PRO A 143 -10.53 5.01 12.26
C PRO A 143 -11.44 3.81 12.56
N VAL A 144 -11.98 3.17 11.52
CA VAL A 144 -13.00 2.12 11.65
C VAL A 144 -12.71 0.87 10.83
N TRP A 145 -11.56 0.79 10.14
CA TRP A 145 -11.19 -0.36 9.31
C TRP A 145 -11.34 -1.71 10.04
N ALA A 146 -10.72 -1.84 11.22
CA ALA A 146 -10.74 -3.09 12.00
C ALA A 146 -12.11 -3.42 12.63
N LEU A 147 -13.02 -2.43 12.68
CA LEU A 147 -14.34 -2.56 13.31
C LEU A 147 -15.46 -2.81 12.30
N ASN A 148 -15.15 -2.77 11.01
CA ASN A 148 -16.11 -2.97 9.93
C ASN A 148 -15.70 -4.19 9.07
N PRO A 149 -16.45 -5.31 9.14
CA PRO A 149 -16.18 -6.49 8.32
C PRO A 149 -16.16 -6.23 6.81
N ASP A 150 -16.92 -5.26 6.32
CA ASP A 150 -16.95 -4.90 4.89
C ASP A 150 -15.63 -4.24 4.47
N ASN A 151 -15.04 -3.41 5.34
CA ASN A 151 -13.73 -2.81 5.10
C ASN A 151 -12.63 -3.89 5.05
N ILE A 152 -12.65 -4.84 5.98
CA ILE A 152 -11.72 -5.99 5.97
C ILE A 152 -11.87 -6.80 4.67
N THR A 153 -13.11 -7.18 4.34
CA THR A 153 -13.41 -7.99 3.14
C THR A 153 -12.94 -7.26 1.88
N ARG A 154 -13.19 -5.96 1.80
CA ARG A 154 -12.74 -5.14 0.68
C ARG A 154 -11.22 -5.09 0.58
N THR A 155 -10.53 -4.88 1.70
CA THR A 155 -9.05 -4.87 1.75
C THR A 155 -8.46 -6.19 1.24
N ILE A 156 -9.06 -7.34 1.60
CA ILE A 156 -8.64 -8.66 1.10
C ILE A 156 -8.86 -8.77 -0.42
N ASN A 157 -10.02 -8.33 -0.93
CA ASN A 157 -10.33 -8.36 -2.35
C ASN A 157 -9.36 -7.48 -3.17
N ASP A 158 -8.99 -6.32 -2.62
CA ASP A 158 -8.01 -5.41 -3.22
C ASP A 158 -6.62 -6.07 -3.28
N LEU A 159 -6.19 -6.81 -2.23
CA LEU A 159 -4.94 -7.59 -2.25
C LEU A 159 -4.97 -8.73 -3.27
N VAL A 160 -6.08 -9.46 -3.38
CA VAL A 160 -6.25 -10.52 -4.39
C VAL A 160 -6.18 -9.93 -5.79
N PHE A 161 -6.78 -8.75 -6.01
CA PHE A 161 -6.68 -8.04 -7.28
C PHE A 161 -5.23 -7.67 -7.60
N LEU A 162 -4.53 -7.03 -6.65
CA LEU A 162 -3.13 -6.63 -6.80
C LEU A 162 -2.25 -7.84 -7.13
N ALA A 163 -2.37 -8.93 -6.38
CA ALA A 163 -1.58 -10.14 -6.58
C ALA A 163 -1.76 -10.72 -7.99
N ASN A 164 -3.00 -10.84 -8.47
CA ASN A 164 -3.28 -11.33 -9.83
C ASN A 164 -2.72 -10.39 -10.90
N ALA A 165 -2.97 -9.09 -10.76
CA ALA A 165 -2.65 -8.11 -11.79
C ALA A 165 -1.14 -7.81 -11.89
N THR A 166 -0.39 -8.04 -10.83
CA THR A 166 1.05 -7.77 -10.74
C THR A 166 1.91 -9.04 -10.76
N GLN A 167 1.31 -10.20 -11.07
CA GLN A 167 1.99 -11.49 -11.03
C GLN A 167 3.27 -11.48 -11.90
N GLY A 168 4.39 -11.85 -11.30
CA GLY A 168 5.71 -11.84 -11.94
C GLY A 168 6.29 -10.46 -12.23
N MET A 169 5.67 -9.38 -11.74
CA MET A 169 6.17 -8.01 -11.80
C MET A 169 6.71 -7.51 -10.45
N ILE A 170 6.29 -8.13 -9.35
CA ILE A 170 6.68 -7.79 -7.98
C ILE A 170 7.31 -9.00 -7.29
N ASP A 171 8.12 -8.72 -6.29
CA ASP A 171 8.73 -9.72 -5.42
C ASP A 171 7.89 -9.96 -4.17
N ILE A 172 7.37 -8.86 -3.61
CA ILE A 172 6.66 -8.84 -2.35
C ILE A 172 5.37 -8.04 -2.51
N LEU A 173 4.27 -8.60 -2.02
CA LEU A 173 3.05 -7.86 -1.73
C LEU A 173 2.94 -7.66 -0.22
N GLU A 174 3.03 -6.42 0.23
CA GLU A 174 2.77 -6.04 1.62
C GLU A 174 1.28 -5.78 1.82
N PHE A 175 0.70 -6.48 2.80
CA PHE A 175 -0.74 -6.61 2.92
C PHE A 175 -1.43 -5.35 3.41
N LEU A 176 -0.85 -4.63 4.37
CA LEU A 176 -1.39 -3.37 4.85
C LEU A 176 -0.35 -2.62 5.69
N ASN A 177 -0.04 -1.39 5.30
CA ASN A 177 0.87 -0.54 6.07
C ASN A 177 0.28 -0.16 7.44
N GLU A 178 1.05 -0.36 8.51
CA GLU A 178 0.84 0.26 9.83
C GLU A 178 -0.59 0.18 10.43
N PRO A 179 -1.28 -0.98 10.47
CA PRO A 179 -2.54 -1.05 11.20
C PRO A 179 -2.28 -0.86 12.72
N ILE A 180 -3.04 0.01 13.38
CA ILE A 180 -2.86 0.31 14.82
C ILE A 180 -3.43 -0.80 15.72
N ALA A 181 -2.84 -1.99 15.69
CA ALA A 181 -3.33 -3.16 16.42
C ALA A 181 -3.40 -2.93 17.95
N PHE A 182 -2.56 -2.03 18.48
CA PHE A 182 -2.55 -1.63 19.89
C PHE A 182 -3.79 -0.81 20.34
N GLN A 183 -4.65 -0.37 19.40
CA GLN A 183 -5.80 0.48 19.71
C GLN A 183 -6.80 -0.18 20.66
N SER A 184 -7.04 -1.49 20.52
CA SER A 184 -7.84 -2.31 21.46
C SER A 184 -7.70 -3.81 21.14
N ASP A 185 -8.19 -4.68 22.02
CA ASP A 185 -8.22 -6.13 21.77
C ASP A 185 -8.98 -6.51 20.50
N ALA A 186 -10.05 -5.76 20.16
CA ALA A 186 -10.80 -5.96 18.93
C ALA A 186 -9.94 -5.65 17.70
N TRP A 187 -9.13 -4.58 17.75
CA TRP A 187 -8.18 -4.24 16.69
C TRP A 187 -7.07 -5.28 16.56
N ALA A 188 -6.47 -5.70 17.67
CA ALA A 188 -5.45 -6.75 17.66
C ALA A 188 -5.98 -8.07 17.07
N SER A 189 -7.22 -8.46 17.44
CA SER A 189 -7.89 -9.64 16.89
C SER A 189 -8.18 -9.50 15.40
N ALA A 190 -8.69 -8.34 14.97
CA ALA A 190 -8.98 -8.06 13.57
C ALA A 190 -7.72 -8.11 12.69
N VAL A 191 -6.60 -7.51 13.14
CA VAL A 191 -5.32 -7.54 12.41
C VAL A 191 -4.79 -8.97 12.27
N ARG A 192 -4.80 -9.77 13.36
CA ARG A 192 -4.39 -11.18 13.31
C ARG A 192 -5.25 -12.01 12.36
N GLY A 193 -6.57 -11.84 12.43
CA GLY A 193 -7.51 -12.52 11.53
C GLY A 193 -7.32 -12.08 10.08
N PHE A 194 -7.11 -10.78 9.84
CA PHE A 194 -6.86 -10.23 8.52
C PHE A 194 -5.60 -10.82 7.88
N TRP A 195 -4.46 -10.88 8.59
CA TRP A 195 -3.24 -11.49 8.03
C TRP A 195 -3.45 -12.94 7.60
N GLN A 196 -4.11 -13.76 8.41
CA GLN A 196 -4.39 -15.17 8.08
C GLN A 196 -5.33 -15.31 6.87
N ASN A 197 -6.39 -14.51 6.86
CA ASN A 197 -7.40 -14.56 5.79
C ASN A 197 -6.85 -14.01 4.47
N ALA A 198 -6.09 -12.90 4.52
CA ALA A 198 -5.41 -12.34 3.36
C ALA A 198 -4.34 -13.30 2.80
N TYR A 199 -3.54 -13.92 3.68
CA TYR A 199 -2.58 -14.96 3.29
C TYR A 199 -3.28 -16.08 2.50
N THR A 200 -4.35 -16.64 3.07
CA THR A 200 -5.11 -17.72 2.45
C THR A 200 -5.73 -17.30 1.13
N ALA A 201 -6.37 -16.13 1.08
CA ALA A 201 -7.03 -15.62 -0.12
C ALA A 201 -6.04 -15.37 -1.27
N VAL A 202 -4.91 -14.72 -0.98
CA VAL A 202 -3.89 -14.45 -2.00
C VAL A 202 -3.18 -15.74 -2.42
N ARG A 203 -2.84 -16.65 -1.51
CA ARG A 203 -2.27 -17.97 -1.86
C ARG A 203 -3.20 -18.77 -2.76
N ASN A 204 -4.51 -18.77 -2.48
CA ASN A 204 -5.49 -19.44 -3.32
C ASN A 204 -5.59 -18.81 -4.72
N ALA A 205 -5.39 -17.51 -4.82
CA ALA A 205 -5.50 -16.78 -6.08
C ALA A 205 -4.28 -16.98 -7.00
N VAL A 206 -3.05 -16.89 -6.46
CA VAL A 206 -1.82 -16.86 -7.27
C VAL A 206 -0.86 -18.03 -7.02
N GLY A 207 -1.17 -18.92 -6.07
CA GLY A 207 -0.32 -20.04 -5.68
C GLY A 207 0.91 -19.63 -4.86
N GLY A 208 1.93 -20.48 -4.89
CA GLY A 208 3.24 -20.21 -4.28
C GLY A 208 4.10 -19.28 -5.14
N GLY A 209 5.16 -18.72 -4.53
CA GLY A 209 6.20 -17.94 -5.22
C GLY A 209 6.11 -16.42 -5.05
N LEU A 210 4.94 -15.86 -4.74
CA LEU A 210 4.84 -14.45 -4.28
C LEU A 210 5.17 -14.37 -2.79
N THR A 211 6.15 -13.58 -2.39
CA THR A 211 6.37 -13.33 -0.96
C THR A 211 5.33 -12.35 -0.43
N MET A 212 4.83 -12.61 0.77
CA MET A 212 3.83 -11.81 1.46
C MET A 212 4.49 -11.12 2.64
N MET A 213 4.25 -9.82 2.80
CA MET A 213 4.77 -9.04 3.91
C MET A 213 3.61 -8.55 4.77
N ILE A 214 3.77 -8.69 6.08
CA ILE A 214 2.82 -8.22 7.10
C ILE A 214 3.55 -7.28 8.03
N GLY A 215 2.86 -6.24 8.53
CA GLY A 215 3.42 -5.35 9.54
C GLY A 215 3.21 -5.87 10.97
N ASP A 216 4.05 -5.43 11.89
CA ASP A 216 3.98 -5.83 13.31
C ASP A 216 2.77 -5.24 14.08
N GLY A 217 2.02 -4.34 13.44
CA GLY A 217 0.87 -3.64 14.02
C GLY A 217 1.21 -2.77 15.24
N PHE A 218 2.47 -2.38 15.38
CA PHE A 218 3.08 -1.72 16.54
C PHE A 218 2.97 -2.52 17.86
N LEU A 219 2.79 -3.84 17.76
CA LEU A 219 2.82 -4.74 18.92
C LEU A 219 4.23 -5.28 19.21
N GLY A 220 5.21 -4.95 18.36
CA GLY A 220 6.54 -5.51 18.36
C GLY A 220 6.59 -6.93 17.76
N VAL A 221 7.70 -7.25 17.11
CA VAL A 221 7.90 -8.53 16.39
C VAL A 221 7.70 -9.78 17.25
N ASP A 222 7.96 -9.70 18.55
CA ASP A 222 7.76 -10.82 19.48
C ASP A 222 6.29 -11.23 19.62
N SER A 223 5.36 -10.31 19.36
CA SER A 223 3.91 -10.59 19.35
C SER A 223 3.48 -11.52 18.21
N TRP A 224 4.39 -11.84 17.29
CA TRP A 224 4.14 -12.62 16.07
C TRP A 224 4.97 -13.90 16.00
N GLN A 225 5.61 -14.30 17.10
CA GLN A 225 6.29 -15.60 17.18
C GLN A 225 5.32 -16.74 16.84
N ASN A 226 5.77 -17.68 16.01
CA ASN A 226 4.98 -18.83 15.52
C ASN A 226 3.69 -18.46 14.75
N PHE A 227 3.61 -17.24 14.21
CA PHE A 227 2.51 -16.80 13.36
C PHE A 227 2.88 -16.96 11.88
N LEU A 228 2.00 -17.60 11.09
CA LEU A 228 2.22 -17.88 9.66
C LEU A 228 3.60 -18.52 9.37
N THR A 229 3.93 -19.57 10.12
CA THR A 229 5.18 -20.34 9.94
C THR A 229 4.98 -21.63 9.14
N TYR A 230 6.07 -22.18 8.60
CA TYR A 230 6.06 -23.49 7.94
C TYR A 230 5.62 -24.62 8.91
N PRO A 231 4.84 -25.63 8.47
CA PRO A 231 4.35 -25.87 7.11
C PRO A 231 2.99 -25.22 6.78
N SER A 232 2.36 -24.50 7.72
CA SER A 232 1.03 -23.92 7.50
C SER A 232 1.07 -22.67 6.60
N ALA A 233 2.21 -21.98 6.57
CA ALA A 233 2.47 -20.90 5.64
C ALA A 233 3.92 -20.90 5.14
N GLU A 234 4.13 -20.34 3.94
CA GLU A 234 5.43 -20.17 3.30
C GLU A 234 5.55 -18.79 2.67
N GLY A 235 6.79 -18.29 2.53
CA GLY A 235 7.06 -17.00 1.89
C GLY A 235 6.38 -15.83 2.59
N VAL A 236 6.49 -15.75 3.92
CA VAL A 236 5.96 -14.64 4.73
C VAL A 236 7.13 -13.91 5.40
N LEU A 237 7.10 -12.58 5.34
CA LEU A 237 8.04 -11.68 6.01
C LEU A 237 7.26 -10.73 6.94
N MET A 238 7.93 -10.29 8.00
CA MET A 238 7.46 -9.18 8.83
C MET A 238 8.24 -7.92 8.42
N ASP A 239 7.52 -6.82 8.21
CA ASP A 239 8.10 -5.46 8.21
C ASP A 239 8.25 -4.95 9.65
#